data_AF-A0A9R1D4J1-F1
#
_entry.id   AF-A0A9R1D4J1-F1
#
_cell.length_a   1.000
_cell.length_b   1.000
_cell.length_c   1.000
_cell.angle_alpha   90.00
_cell.angle_beta   90.00
_cell.angle_gamma   90.00
#
_symmetry.space_group_name_H-M   'P 1'
#
loop_
_entity.id
_entity.type
_entity.pdbx_description
1 polymer ?
#
loop_
_entity_poly.entity_id
_entity_poly.type
_entity_poly.pdbx_seq_one_letter_code
_entity_poly.pdbx_strand_id
1 'polypeptide(L)'
;MVIPLSSDFDSCHIAVRYEGVEHEVKIDSSIMHKLKSLGGVNTSYLNIHVTFKARYERYGRILKNLKKKTLPSKLGLGGYRIEVTVSAQTLFEARRIIQSTEFPDINSWIYPTKPQLQPFKLDIKAITKEQNIQNAKAMRVAKSLPI
;
A
#
# COMPACT_ATOMS: atom_id res chain seq x y z
N MET A 1 -7.07 -0.92 3.57
CA MET A 1 -8.46 -1.39 3.64
C MET A 1 -9.19 -0.95 2.37
N VAL A 2 -9.12 -1.77 1.32
CA VAL A 2 -10.01 -1.71 0.15
C VAL A 2 -10.37 -3.17 -0.27
N ILE A 3 -11.64 -3.60 -0.29
CA ILE A 3 -12.12 -4.96 -0.68
C ILE A 3 -13.53 -4.86 -1.31
N PRO A 4 -13.89 -5.56 -2.41
CA PRO A 4 -13.51 -6.91 -2.83
C PRO A 4 -12.61 -7.05 -4.06
N LEU A 5 -11.52 -7.81 -3.86
CA LEU A 5 -10.87 -8.78 -4.78
C LEU A 5 -9.68 -9.52 -4.08
N SER A 6 -9.11 -8.98 -2.99
CA SER A 6 -7.90 -9.53 -2.32
C SER A 6 -8.02 -9.84 -0.82
N SER A 7 -9.22 -10.16 -0.29
CA SER A 7 -9.42 -10.56 1.13
C SER A 7 -8.62 -9.72 2.14
N ASP A 8 -8.74 -8.39 2.06
CA ASP A 8 -8.06 -7.40 2.94
C ASP A 8 -6.62 -6.96 2.64
N PHE A 9 -5.88 -7.60 1.73
CA PHE A 9 -4.45 -7.27 1.56
C PHE A 9 -4.18 -6.55 0.23
N ASP A 10 -4.10 -5.21 0.28
CA ASP A 10 -3.49 -4.35 -0.76
C ASP A 10 -2.09 -3.84 -0.31
N SER A 11 -1.61 -4.46 0.77
CA SER A 11 -0.34 -4.25 1.43
C SER A 11 0.07 -5.53 2.14
N CYS A 12 1.33 -5.94 2.05
CA CYS A 12 1.89 -6.99 2.90
C CYS A 12 2.99 -6.41 3.79
N HIS A 13 3.05 -6.93 5.01
CA HIS A 13 4.06 -6.57 5.98
C HIS A 13 4.80 -7.86 6.39
N ILE A 14 6.09 -7.92 6.09
CA ILE A 14 6.91 -9.12 6.14
C ILE A 14 8.07 -8.87 7.10
N ALA A 15 8.16 -9.69 8.15
CA ALA A 15 9.36 -9.80 8.97
C ALA A 15 10.21 -10.94 8.41
N VAL A 16 11.39 -10.61 7.87
CA VAL A 16 12.28 -11.58 7.23
C VAL A 16 13.63 -11.62 7.95
N ARG A 17 14.12 -12.82 8.26
CA ARG A 17 15.48 -13.02 8.75
C ARG A 17 16.40 -13.34 7.58
N TYR A 18 17.23 -12.39 7.18
CA TYR A 18 18.14 -12.49 6.04
C TYR A 18 19.58 -12.43 6.54
N GLU A 19 20.37 -13.44 6.17
CA GLU A 19 21.77 -13.59 6.63
C GLU A 19 21.94 -13.43 8.16
N GLY A 20 20.96 -13.92 8.92
CA GLY A 20 20.98 -13.89 10.39
C GLY A 20 20.37 -12.63 11.02
N VAL A 21 20.08 -11.58 10.25
CA VAL A 21 19.56 -10.29 10.72
C VAL A 21 18.08 -10.13 10.36
N GLU A 22 17.28 -9.64 11.32
CA GLU A 22 15.87 -9.35 11.09
C GLU A 22 15.65 -8.03 10.36
N HIS A 23 14.78 -8.06 9.36
CA HIS A 23 14.39 -6.93 8.54
C HIS A 23 12.88 -6.86 8.45
N GLU A 24 12.36 -5.63 8.39
CA GLU A 24 10.94 -5.36 8.21
C GLU A 24 10.72 -4.84 6.78
N VAL A 25 9.86 -5.49 6.01
CA VAL A 25 9.55 -5.10 4.63
C VAL A 25 8.05 -4.86 4.48
N LYS A 26 7.68 -3.70 3.95
CA LYS A 26 6.30 -3.33 3.62
C LYS A 26 6.17 -3.14 2.12
N ILE A 27 5.21 -3.82 1.51
CA ILE A 27 4.93 -3.71 0.08
C ILE A 27 3.48 -3.31 -0.09
N ASP A 28 3.25 -2.10 -0.61
CA ASP A 28 1.92 -1.49 -0.73
C ASP A 28 1.66 -1.07 -2.18
N SER A 29 0.39 -1.10 -2.60
CA SER A 29 0.01 -0.44 -3.85
C SER A 29 0.21 1.08 -3.76
N SER A 30 0.69 1.70 -4.85
CA SER A 30 0.93 3.15 -4.90
C SER A 30 -0.35 3.96 -4.68
N ILE A 31 -1.49 3.42 -5.09
CA ILE A 31 -2.80 4.05 -4.88
C ILE A 31 -3.19 4.05 -3.41
N MET A 32 -2.98 2.94 -2.68
CA MET A 32 -3.28 2.86 -1.25
C MET A 32 -2.38 3.80 -0.46
N HIS A 33 -1.09 3.85 -0.78
CA HIS A 33 -0.16 4.79 -0.15
C HIS A 33 -0.63 6.24 -0.29
N LYS A 34 -1.07 6.64 -1.50
CA LYS A 34 -1.62 7.98 -1.74
C LYS A 34 -2.95 8.22 -1.04
N LEU A 35 -3.81 7.23 -0.95
CA LEU A 35 -5.04 7.34 -0.16
C LEU A 35 -4.73 7.52 1.33
N LYS A 36 -3.75 6.78 1.87
CA LYS A 36 -3.25 6.93 3.25
C LYS A 36 -2.68 8.34 3.48
N SER A 37 -1.84 8.86 2.58
CA SER A 37 -1.23 10.20 2.73
C SER A 37 -2.25 11.33 2.67
N LEU A 38 -3.29 11.20 1.83
CA LEU A 38 -4.40 12.16 1.74
C LEU A 38 -5.35 12.09 2.95
N GLY A 39 -5.34 10.96 3.66
CA GLY A 39 -6.08 10.71 4.90
C GLY A 39 -5.34 11.12 6.18
N GLY A 40 -4.10 11.64 6.06
CA GLY A 40 -3.33 12.20 7.17
C GLY A 40 -4.10 13.34 7.83
N VAL A 41 -4.52 13.11 9.07
CA VAL A 41 -5.21 14.10 9.90
C VAL A 41 -4.20 14.60 10.91
N ASN A 42 -4.12 15.93 11.06
CA ASN A 42 -3.53 16.54 12.24
C ASN A 42 -4.37 16.08 13.45
N THR A 43 -3.88 15.13 14.22
CA THR A 43 -4.58 14.43 15.32
C THR A 43 -4.94 15.34 16.50
N SER A 44 -4.71 16.64 16.36
CA SER A 44 -4.98 17.69 17.34
C SER A 44 -6.47 18.05 17.48
N TYR A 45 -7.37 17.54 16.63
CA TYR A 45 -8.80 17.85 16.72
C TYR A 45 -9.61 16.73 17.38
N LEU A 46 -10.03 16.97 18.62
CA LEU A 46 -10.83 16.09 19.49
C LEU A 46 -12.20 15.65 18.93
N ASN A 47 -12.65 16.17 17.77
CA ASN A 47 -13.94 15.79 17.19
C ASN A 47 -13.79 14.72 16.11
N ILE A 48 -13.77 13.48 16.58
CA ILE A 48 -13.65 12.24 15.80
C ILE A 48 -14.71 12.21 14.66
N HIS A 49 -15.96 12.57 14.94
CA HIS A 49 -17.05 12.55 13.94
C HIS A 49 -16.88 13.55 12.79
N VAL A 50 -16.46 14.79 13.08
CA VAL A 50 -16.21 15.82 12.04
C VAL A 50 -15.06 15.39 11.14
N THR A 51 -14.03 14.81 11.74
CA THR A 51 -12.85 14.27 11.05
C THR A 51 -13.22 13.13 10.09
N PHE A 52 -14.12 12.23 10.50
CA PHE A 52 -14.59 11.14 9.65
C PHE A 52 -15.46 11.61 8.47
N LYS A 53 -16.37 12.58 8.70
CA LYS A 53 -17.20 13.14 7.64
C LYS A 53 -16.35 13.89 6.60
N ALA A 54 -15.42 14.73 7.06
CA ALA A 54 -14.48 15.43 6.19
C ALA A 54 -13.62 14.46 5.37
N ARG A 55 -13.17 13.37 5.99
CA ARG A 55 -12.46 12.27 5.33
C ARG A 55 -13.30 11.60 4.25
N TYR A 56 -14.57 11.27 4.54
CA TYR A 56 -15.49 10.68 3.57
C TYR A 56 -15.76 11.60 2.37
N GLU A 57 -15.99 12.89 2.60
CA GLU A 57 -16.20 13.88 1.54
C GLU A 57 -14.93 14.09 0.69
N ARG A 58 -13.75 14.08 1.31
CA ARG A 58 -12.46 14.16 0.60
C ARG A 58 -12.23 12.94 -0.29
N TYR A 59 -12.49 11.73 0.21
CA TYR A 59 -12.45 10.51 -0.60
C TYR A 59 -13.47 10.54 -1.74
N GLY A 60 -14.69 11.04 -1.48
CA GLY A 60 -15.72 11.24 -2.49
C GLY A 60 -15.28 12.17 -3.63
N ARG A 61 -14.57 13.26 -3.31
CA ARG A 61 -14.00 14.19 -4.31
C ARG A 61 -12.87 13.54 -5.12
N ILE A 62 -11.97 12.81 -4.47
CA ILE A 62 -10.89 12.08 -5.15
C ILE A 62 -11.47 11.05 -6.13
N LEU A 63 -12.45 10.24 -5.69
CA LEU A 63 -13.12 9.27 -6.55
C LEU A 63 -13.85 9.92 -7.73
N LYS A 64 -14.45 11.10 -7.55
CA LYS A 64 -15.04 11.88 -8.65
C LYS A 64 -13.98 12.33 -9.65
N ASN A 65 -12.81 12.76 -9.17
CA ASN A 65 -11.68 13.16 -10.01
C ASN A 65 -11.05 11.97 -10.75
N LEU A 66 -11.03 10.77 -10.13
CA LEU A 66 -10.54 9.54 -10.77
C LEU A 66 -11.43 9.05 -11.93
N LYS A 67 -12.73 9.38 -11.87
CA LYS A 67 -13.74 9.03 -12.89
C LYS A 67 -13.76 9.96 -14.10
N LYS A 68 -13.40 11.23 -13.93
CA LYS A 68 -13.27 12.18 -15.05
C LYS A 68 -11.93 11.89 -15.75
N LYS A 69 -11.97 11.12 -16.85
CA LYS A 69 -10.83 10.87 -17.79
C LYS A 69 -10.02 12.17 -17.94
N THR A 70 -8.71 12.24 -17.78
CA THR A 70 -7.60 11.32 -18.01
C THR A 70 -6.75 11.43 -16.75
N LEU A 71 -6.46 10.33 -16.07
CA LEU A 71 -5.49 10.43 -14.97
C LEU A 71 -4.18 10.86 -15.61
N PRO A 72 -3.55 11.97 -15.16
CA PRO A 72 -2.19 12.23 -15.56
C PRO A 72 -1.40 10.95 -15.28
N SER A 73 -0.67 10.42 -16.26
CA SER A 73 0.33 9.38 -16.01
C SER A 73 1.25 9.78 -14.85
N LYS A 74 1.49 11.09 -14.71
CA LYS A 74 2.16 11.77 -13.59
C LYS A 74 1.53 11.56 -12.20
N LEU A 75 0.24 11.22 -12.10
CA LEU A 75 -0.38 10.91 -10.81
C LEU A 75 0.09 9.56 -10.27
N GLY A 76 0.78 8.72 -11.06
CA GLY A 76 1.53 7.54 -10.60
C GLY A 76 0.73 6.61 -9.68
N LEU A 77 -0.53 6.33 -10.01
CA LEU A 77 -1.39 5.46 -9.19
C LEU A 77 -1.20 3.97 -9.52
N GLY A 78 -0.52 3.65 -10.62
CA GLY A 78 -0.10 2.29 -10.92
C GLY A 78 1.23 1.95 -10.23
N GLY A 79 1.50 0.65 -10.10
CA GLY A 79 2.72 0.13 -9.49
C GLY A 79 2.63 -0.04 -7.97
N TYR A 80 3.75 -0.46 -7.40
CA TYR A 80 3.91 -0.81 -5.99
C TYR A 80 5.02 0.04 -5.37
N ARG A 81 4.98 0.15 -4.04
CA ARG A 81 6.06 0.72 -3.23
C ARG A 81 6.57 -0.37 -2.31
N ILE A 82 7.89 -0.55 -2.28
CA ILE A 82 8.57 -1.39 -1.29
C ILE A 82 9.27 -0.45 -0.31
N GLU A 83 9.01 -0.63 0.98
CA GLU A 83 9.69 0.03 2.08
C GLU A 83 10.42 -1.04 2.89
N VAL A 84 11.68 -0.81 3.21
CA VAL A 84 12.48 -1.71 4.03
C VAL A 84 13.00 -0.91 5.23
N THR A 85 12.72 -1.38 6.43
CA THR A 85 13.32 -0.86 7.66
C THR A 85 14.61 -1.60 7.93
N VAL A 86 15.72 -0.85 8.06
CA VAL A 86 17.04 -1.36 8.43
C VAL A 86 17.56 -0.61 9.65
N SER A 87 18.30 -1.30 10.52
CA SER A 87 19.05 -0.68 11.60
C SER A 87 20.49 -0.44 11.12
N ALA A 88 20.92 0.82 11.11
CA ALA A 88 22.26 1.21 10.68
C ALA A 88 22.67 2.50 11.39
N GLN A 89 23.97 2.71 11.60
CA GLN A 89 24.51 3.91 12.24
C GLN A 89 24.55 5.11 11.28
N THR A 90 24.63 4.82 9.97
CA THR A 90 24.71 5.86 8.94
C THR A 90 23.80 5.54 7.75
N LEU A 91 23.41 6.56 6.99
CA LEU A 91 22.67 6.39 5.73
C LEU A 91 23.49 5.60 4.69
N PHE A 92 24.82 5.76 4.69
CA PHE A 92 25.70 5.00 3.81
C PHE A 92 25.66 3.50 4.12
N GLU A 93 25.73 3.15 5.39
CA GLU A 93 25.60 1.77 5.86
C GLU A 93 24.21 1.20 5.56
N ALA A 94 23.14 1.95 5.84
CA ALA A 94 21.77 1.55 5.49
C ALA A 94 21.66 1.24 3.98
N ARG A 95 22.23 2.08 3.13
CA ARG A 95 22.24 1.88 1.67
C ARG A 95 23.01 0.61 1.29
N ARG A 96 24.18 0.38 1.91
CA ARG A 96 24.99 -0.82 1.67
C ARG A 96 24.23 -2.09 2.05
N ILE A 97 23.56 -2.11 3.21
CA ILE A 97 22.71 -3.22 3.66
C ILE A 97 21.62 -3.49 2.63
N ILE A 98 20.86 -2.47 2.24
CA ILE A 98 19.79 -2.62 1.25
C ILE A 98 20.32 -3.12 -0.09
N GLN A 99 21.47 -2.61 -0.56
CA GLN A 99 22.10 -3.04 -1.81
C GLN A 99 22.63 -4.47 -1.76
N SER A 100 22.97 -5.00 -0.59
CA SER A 100 23.32 -6.43 -0.42
C SER A 100 22.10 -7.35 -0.37
N THR A 101 20.89 -6.80 -0.25
CA THR A 101 19.64 -7.57 -0.23
C THR A 101 18.94 -7.52 -1.58
N GLU A 102 18.10 -8.52 -1.82
CA GLU A 102 17.23 -8.58 -3.01
C GLU A 102 15.86 -7.92 -2.76
N PHE A 103 15.64 -7.33 -1.59
CA PHE A 103 14.33 -6.80 -1.17
C PHE A 103 13.75 -5.70 -2.05
N PRO A 104 14.53 -4.74 -2.61
CA PRO A 104 13.95 -3.67 -3.43
C PRO A 104 13.39 -4.14 -4.78
N ASP A 105 13.75 -5.34 -5.24
CA ASP A 105 13.24 -5.91 -6.48
C ASP A 105 11.99 -6.75 -6.21
N ILE A 106 10.88 -6.42 -6.87
CA ILE A 106 9.63 -7.16 -6.73
C ILE A 106 9.76 -8.60 -7.23
N ASN A 107 10.62 -8.85 -8.22
CA ASN A 107 10.78 -10.18 -8.79
C ASN A 107 11.35 -11.15 -7.76
N SER A 108 12.17 -10.67 -6.83
CA SER A 108 12.68 -11.46 -5.70
C SER A 108 11.58 -11.94 -4.75
N TRP A 109 10.43 -11.25 -4.74
CA TRP A 109 9.26 -11.65 -3.95
C TRP A 109 8.30 -12.53 -4.75
N ILE A 110 8.15 -12.31 -6.05
CA ILE A 110 7.27 -13.14 -6.90
C ILE A 110 7.93 -14.48 -7.24
N TYR A 111 9.24 -14.46 -7.49
CA TYR A 111 10.07 -15.58 -7.92
C TYR A 111 11.31 -15.69 -7.03
N PRO A 112 11.14 -15.96 -5.72
CA PRO A 112 12.25 -15.98 -4.77
C PRO A 112 13.26 -17.09 -5.12
N THR A 113 14.50 -16.68 -5.40
CA THR A 113 15.62 -17.60 -5.62
C THR A 113 16.34 -17.94 -4.30
N LYS A 114 16.31 -17.01 -3.33
CA LYS A 114 16.90 -17.18 -2.01
C LYS A 114 15.99 -18.01 -1.09
N PRO A 115 16.50 -19.07 -0.43
CA PRO A 115 15.71 -19.88 0.50
C PRO A 115 15.03 -19.06 1.61
N GLN A 116 15.65 -17.98 2.06
CA GLN A 116 15.09 -17.10 3.10
C GLN A 116 13.83 -16.34 2.64
N LEU A 117 13.67 -16.13 1.33
CA LEU A 117 12.54 -15.42 0.74
C LEU A 117 11.41 -16.36 0.30
N GLN A 118 11.69 -17.65 0.07
CA GLN A 118 10.70 -18.60 -0.42
C GLN A 118 9.39 -18.68 0.40
N PRO A 119 9.42 -18.65 1.74
CA PRO A 119 8.19 -18.68 2.55
C PRO A 119 7.31 -17.44 2.34
N PHE A 120 7.87 -16.35 1.84
CA PHE A 120 7.21 -15.06 1.66
C PHE A 120 6.85 -14.76 0.20
N LYS A 121 6.81 -15.80 -0.65
CA LYS A 121 6.46 -15.66 -2.05
C LYS A 121 5.13 -14.91 -2.21
N LEU A 122 5.14 -13.88 -3.05
CA LEU A 122 3.96 -13.07 -3.36
C LEU A 122 3.33 -13.50 -4.67
N ASP A 123 2.00 -13.60 -4.66
CA ASP A 123 1.19 -13.70 -5.86
C ASP A 123 0.61 -12.33 -6.22
N ILE A 124 0.86 -11.89 -7.46
CA ILE A 124 0.32 -10.61 -7.95
C ILE A 124 -0.99 -10.86 -8.70
N LYS A 125 -2.07 -10.26 -8.21
CA LYS A 125 -3.33 -10.16 -8.93
C LYS A 125 -3.42 -8.80 -9.62
N ALA A 126 -3.27 -8.79 -10.94
CA ALA A 126 -3.49 -7.58 -11.73
C ALA A 126 -4.98 -7.23 -11.72
N ILE A 127 -5.31 -6.03 -11.21
CA ILE A 127 -6.66 -5.48 -11.22
C ILE A 127 -6.72 -4.30 -12.18
N THR A 128 -7.73 -4.25 -13.04
CA THR A 128 -7.95 -3.10 -13.91
C THR A 128 -8.42 -1.89 -13.10
N LYS A 129 -8.27 -0.69 -13.66
CA LYS A 129 -8.76 0.54 -13.03
C LYS A 129 -10.26 0.45 -12.76
N GLU A 130 -11.02 -0.14 -13.69
CA GLU A 130 -12.46 -0.32 -13.62
C GLU A 130 -12.82 -1.26 -12.47
N GLN A 131 -12.12 -2.39 -12.35
CA GLN A 131 -12.28 -3.34 -11.24
C GLN A 131 -11.94 -2.69 -9.90
N ASN A 132 -10.89 -1.87 -9.83
CA ASN A 132 -10.53 -1.13 -8.63
C ASN A 132 -11.61 -0.09 -8.25
N ILE A 133 -12.15 0.66 -9.22
CA ILE A 133 -13.24 1.61 -8.99
C ILE A 133 -14.52 0.89 -8.56
N GLN A 134 -14.84 -0.26 -9.15
CA GLN A 134 -15.98 -1.09 -8.75
C GLN A 134 -15.80 -1.62 -7.33
N ASN A 135 -14.60 -2.08 -7.00
CA ASN A 135 -14.22 -2.49 -5.65
C ASN A 135 -14.42 -1.35 -4.64
N ALA A 136 -13.87 -0.16 -4.92
CA ALA A 136 -14.05 1.03 -4.07
C ALA A 136 -15.52 1.46 -3.95
N LYS A 137 -16.35 1.29 -4.99
CA LYS A 137 -17.79 1.55 -4.95
C LYS A 137 -18.52 0.54 -4.07
N ALA A 138 -18.23 -0.75 -4.20
CA ALA A 138 -18.84 -1.83 -3.43
C ALA A 138 -18.65 -1.60 -1.92
N MET A 139 -17.45 -1.14 -1.52
CA MET A 139 -17.19 -0.74 -0.13
C MET A 139 -18.06 0.40 0.39
N ARG A 140 -18.36 1.38 -0.47
CA ARG A 140 -19.17 2.52 -0.09
C ARG A 140 -20.61 2.11 0.21
N VAL A 141 -21.11 1.09 -0.49
CA VAL A 141 -22.44 0.50 -0.28
C VAL A 141 -22.46 -0.43 0.92
N ALA A 142 -21.39 -1.21 1.17
CA ALA A 142 -21.31 -2.08 2.35
C ALA A 142 -21.40 -1.32 3.69
N LYS A 143 -21.02 -0.03 3.72
CA LYS A 143 -21.16 0.85 4.90
C LYS A 143 -22.58 1.42 5.13
N SER A 144 -23.55 1.17 4.25
CA SER A 144 -24.95 1.57 4.45
C SER A 144 -25.82 0.49 5.07
N LEU A 145 -25.23 -0.55 5.66
CA LEU A 145 -25.97 -1.45 6.55
C LEU A 145 -26.31 -0.69 7.85
N PRO A 146 -27.56 -0.76 8.33
CA PRO A 146 -27.96 -0.09 9.55
C PRO A 146 -27.17 -0.68 10.73
N ILE A 147 -26.64 0.22 11.57
CA ILE A 147 -26.22 -0.11 12.94
C ILE A 147 -27.48 -0.22 13.78
#